data_AF-A0A2N5I8H9-F1
#
_entry.id   AF-A0A2N5I8H9-F1
#
_cell.length_a   1.000
_cell.length_b   1.000
_cell.length_c   1.000
_cell.angle_alpha   90.00
_cell.angle_beta   90.00
_cell.angle_gamma   90.00
#
_symmetry.space_group_name_H-M   'P 1'
#
loop_
_entity.id
_entity.type
_entity.pdbx_description
1 polymer ?
#
loop_
_entity_poly.entity_id
_entity_poly.type
_entity_poly.pdbx_seq_one_letter_code
_entity_poly.pdbx_strand_id
1 'polypeptide(L)'
;MKKIVTILFSAVMMFTFTMGASAQASSASLTDTSASKLSVSARDHFQSFVLGFNVKDKNSKCTAAKFTLKGVQYQYYCSEFNTKAKLTKYMNEVFTLNAIEKGMKKYKVIEYKGKLAFAANDSAASFIDWNKAKGKLIYQRTDVKLYEFKMPEVTANKIEKRKVTFVKVKNRWLINQVDAAM
;
A
#
# COMPACT_ATOMS: atom_id res chain seq x y z
N MET A 1 -20.71 -70.45 -5.81
CA MET A 1 -21.69 -69.34 -5.77
C MET A 1 -21.85 -68.86 -4.34
N LYS A 2 -21.46 -67.60 -4.06
CA LYS A 2 -22.02 -66.63 -3.09
C LYS A 2 -20.89 -65.72 -2.59
N LYS A 3 -20.99 -64.46 -3.00
CA LYS A 3 -20.15 -63.34 -2.60
C LYS A 3 -20.51 -62.93 -1.18
N ILE A 4 -19.54 -62.65 -0.32
CA ILE A 4 -19.69 -61.68 0.78
C ILE A 4 -18.41 -60.86 0.83
N VAL A 5 -18.54 -59.62 0.36
CA VAL A 5 -17.65 -58.49 0.62
C VAL A 5 -17.83 -58.11 2.10
N THR A 6 -16.77 -57.70 2.82
CA THR A 6 -16.77 -56.53 3.73
C THR A 6 -15.37 -56.25 4.32
N ILE A 7 -14.74 -55.17 3.80
CA ILE A 7 -14.13 -53.99 4.45
C ILE A 7 -13.03 -54.16 5.54
N LEU A 8 -11.82 -53.70 5.17
CA LEU A 8 -10.69 -53.34 6.04
C LEU A 8 -11.05 -52.20 7.02
N PHE A 9 -10.70 -52.36 8.29
CA PHE A 9 -10.50 -51.26 9.24
C PHE A 9 -9.04 -51.24 9.70
N SER A 10 -8.21 -50.40 9.08
CA SER A 10 -6.89 -50.07 9.61
C SER A 10 -6.97 -48.68 10.23
N ALA A 11 -6.92 -48.64 11.56
CA ALA A 11 -6.82 -47.41 12.34
C ALA A 11 -5.41 -46.82 12.17
N VAL A 12 -5.30 -45.70 11.45
CA VAL A 12 -4.09 -44.86 11.45
C VAL A 12 -4.30 -43.76 12.47
N MET A 13 -3.62 -43.87 13.62
CA MET A 13 -3.47 -42.77 14.58
C MET A 13 -2.75 -41.60 13.89
N MET A 14 -3.46 -40.51 13.65
CA MET A 14 -2.85 -39.25 13.20
C MET A 14 -2.22 -38.55 14.40
N PHE A 15 -0.90 -38.38 14.37
CA PHE A 15 -0.20 -37.40 15.17
C PHE A 15 -0.71 -36.01 14.81
N THR A 16 -1.46 -35.36 15.71
CA THR A 16 -1.82 -33.95 15.60
C THR A 16 -0.60 -33.10 15.93
N PHE A 17 0.14 -32.67 14.92
CA PHE A 17 1.01 -31.51 15.08
C PHE A 17 0.13 -30.27 15.24
N THR A 18 0.14 -29.67 16.42
CA THR A 18 -0.35 -28.30 16.63
C THR A 18 0.61 -27.33 15.93
N MET A 19 0.44 -27.16 14.62
CA MET A 19 1.06 -26.04 13.92
C MET A 19 0.36 -24.75 14.38
N GLY A 20 1.13 -23.91 15.06
CA GLY A 20 0.72 -22.58 15.47
C GLY A 20 0.20 -21.77 14.29
N ALA A 21 -0.73 -20.87 14.60
CA ALA A 21 -1.45 -19.99 13.67
C ALA A 21 -0.55 -19.43 12.55
N SER A 22 -0.50 -20.15 11.42
CA SER A 22 0.01 -19.61 10.16
C SER A 22 -1.12 -18.83 9.51
N ALA A 23 -0.88 -17.54 9.31
CA ALA A 23 -1.73 -16.56 8.65
C ALA A 23 -2.74 -17.15 7.65
N GLN A 24 -4.02 -16.99 7.96
CA GLN A 24 -5.11 -17.14 7.01
C GLN A 24 -5.05 -15.98 5.99
N ALA A 25 -4.08 -16.01 5.07
CA ALA A 25 -4.10 -15.18 3.88
C ALA A 25 -5.16 -15.76 2.94
N SER A 26 -6.43 -15.51 3.27
CA SER A 26 -7.53 -15.91 2.41
C SER A 26 -7.40 -15.20 1.06
N SER A 27 -7.67 -15.95 0.01
CA SER A 27 -7.83 -15.54 -1.39
C SER A 27 -9.00 -14.54 -1.59
N ALA A 28 -9.40 -13.81 -0.55
CA ALA A 28 -10.61 -13.04 -0.45
C ALA A 28 -10.75 -12.02 -1.59
N SER A 29 -11.96 -11.99 -2.15
CA SER A 29 -12.41 -10.91 -3.02
C SER A 29 -12.23 -9.57 -2.31
N LEU A 30 -11.60 -8.60 -2.96
CA LEU A 30 -11.56 -7.22 -2.46
C LEU A 30 -13.00 -6.69 -2.36
N THR A 31 -13.48 -6.47 -1.15
CA THR A 31 -14.77 -5.84 -0.85
C THR A 31 -14.63 -4.33 -0.77
N ASP A 32 -15.75 -3.59 -0.84
CA ASP A 32 -15.77 -2.13 -0.75
C ASP A 32 -15.11 -1.63 0.55
N THR A 33 -15.38 -2.27 1.69
CA THR A 33 -14.75 -1.95 2.97
C THR A 33 -13.23 -2.15 2.93
N SER A 34 -12.76 -3.26 2.34
CA SER A 34 -11.32 -3.51 2.22
C SER A 34 -10.63 -2.56 1.22
N ALA A 35 -11.33 -2.18 0.14
CA ALA A 35 -10.86 -1.19 -0.82
C ALA A 35 -10.71 0.19 -0.16
N SER A 36 -11.71 0.65 0.61
CA SER A 36 -11.61 1.90 1.38
C SER A 36 -10.44 1.88 2.37
N LYS A 37 -10.30 0.81 3.15
CA LYS A 37 -9.20 0.67 4.13
C LYS A 37 -7.83 0.70 3.44
N LEU A 38 -7.69 0.02 2.31
CA LEU A 38 -6.45 0.01 1.54
C LEU A 38 -6.14 1.38 0.93
N SER A 39 -7.15 2.13 0.46
CA SER A 39 -6.97 3.52 -0.01
C SER A 39 -6.51 4.46 1.10
N VAL A 40 -7.08 4.36 2.31
CA VAL A 40 -6.61 5.13 3.48
C VAL A 40 -5.16 4.79 3.80
N SER A 41 -4.81 3.50 3.80
CA SER A 41 -3.42 3.08 4.02
C SER A 41 -2.48 3.59 2.93
N ALA A 42 -2.91 3.59 1.66
CA ALA A 42 -2.15 4.15 0.55
C ALA A 42 -1.91 5.65 0.69
N ARG A 43 -2.89 6.42 1.17
CA ARG A 43 -2.71 7.84 1.51
C ARG A 43 -1.59 8.03 2.53
N ASP A 44 -1.62 7.28 3.64
CA ASP A 44 -0.61 7.40 4.70
C ASP A 44 0.80 7.01 4.19
N HIS A 45 0.89 5.98 3.35
CA HIS A 45 2.14 5.57 2.70
C HIS A 45 2.65 6.63 1.73
N PHE A 46 1.77 7.20 0.91
CA PHE A 46 2.11 8.26 -0.01
C PHE A 46 2.58 9.52 0.73
N GLN A 47 1.90 9.91 1.81
CA GLN A 47 2.30 11.02 2.65
C GLN A 47 3.68 10.77 3.27
N SER A 48 3.93 9.56 3.76
CA SER A 48 5.26 9.17 4.26
C SER A 48 6.34 9.25 3.18
N PHE A 49 5.99 8.86 1.96
CA PHE A 49 6.87 8.91 0.79
C PHE A 49 7.22 10.35 0.39
N VAL A 50 6.29 11.30 0.41
CA VAL A 50 6.57 12.70 0.03
C VAL A 50 7.16 13.54 1.17
N LEU A 51 6.90 13.19 2.42
CA LEU A 51 7.48 13.87 3.58
C LEU A 51 8.84 13.31 4.00
N GLY A 52 9.16 12.08 3.58
CA GLY A 52 10.44 11.43 3.84
C GLY A 52 10.56 10.70 5.18
N PHE A 53 9.47 10.56 5.93
CA PHE A 53 9.41 9.88 7.23
C PHE A 53 8.06 9.15 7.41
N ASN A 54 7.98 8.19 8.34
CA ASN A 54 6.76 7.42 8.56
C ASN A 54 5.74 8.22 9.38
N VAL A 55 4.69 8.73 8.73
CA VAL A 55 3.67 9.57 9.39
C VAL A 55 2.84 8.84 10.45
N LYS A 56 2.87 7.50 10.47
CA LYS A 56 2.14 6.68 11.45
C LYS A 56 2.98 6.30 12.67
N ASP A 57 4.29 6.38 12.57
CA ASP A 57 5.18 6.09 13.68
C ASP A 57 5.46 7.39 14.45
N LYS A 58 4.97 7.48 15.68
CA LYS A 58 5.16 8.67 16.54
C LYS A 58 6.64 8.91 16.88
N ASN A 59 7.47 7.88 16.79
CA ASN A 59 8.91 7.93 17.02
C ASN A 59 9.69 8.17 15.72
N SER A 60 9.03 8.08 14.56
CA SER A 60 9.59 8.48 13.27
C SER A 60 9.59 10.00 13.17
N LYS A 61 10.57 10.61 13.85
CA LYS A 61 10.94 12.01 13.70
C LYS A 61 12.44 12.05 13.53
N CYS A 62 12.90 12.45 12.35
CA CYS A 62 14.30 12.74 12.15
C CYS A 62 14.47 14.20 11.70
N THR A 63 15.53 14.84 12.19
CA THR A 63 16.01 16.08 11.59
C THR A 63 16.70 15.71 10.29
N ALA A 64 15.91 15.66 9.20
CA ALA A 64 16.40 15.28 7.90
C ALA A 64 17.41 16.32 7.39
N ALA A 65 18.66 15.90 7.22
CA ALA A 65 19.70 16.77 6.69
C ALA A 65 19.31 17.23 5.27
N LYS A 66 19.62 18.50 4.99
CA LYS A 66 19.40 19.13 3.68
C LYS A 66 20.73 19.36 2.98
N PHE A 67 20.70 19.40 1.65
CA PHE A 67 21.86 19.75 0.83
C PHE A 67 21.41 20.44 -0.44
N THR A 68 22.33 21.14 -1.09
CA THR A 68 22.09 21.78 -2.38
C THR A 68 22.82 21.03 -3.47
N LEU A 69 22.12 20.68 -4.54
CA LEU A 69 22.70 20.06 -5.73
C LEU A 69 22.20 20.81 -6.96
N LYS A 70 23.13 21.41 -7.72
CA LYS A 70 22.82 22.19 -8.93
C LYS A 70 21.75 23.26 -8.71
N GLY A 71 21.85 24.00 -7.60
CA GLY A 71 20.91 25.08 -7.26
C GLY A 71 19.55 24.63 -6.71
N VAL A 72 19.31 23.32 -6.57
CA VAL A 72 18.07 22.77 -5.97
C VAL A 72 18.37 22.27 -4.56
N GLN A 73 17.53 22.67 -3.59
CA GLN A 73 17.60 22.15 -2.24
C GLN A 73 16.93 20.76 -2.18
N TYR A 74 17.62 19.80 -1.58
CA TYR A 74 17.15 18.45 -1.34
C TYR A 74 17.11 18.17 0.16
N GLN A 75 16.22 17.24 0.53
CA GLN A 75 16.11 16.68 1.87
C GLN A 75 16.29 15.16 1.80
N TYR A 76 17.12 14.60 2.68
CA TYR A 76 17.23 13.15 2.79
C TYR A 76 15.98 12.54 3.44
N TYR A 77 15.67 11.30 3.06
CA TYR A 77 14.72 10.48 3.81
C TYR A 77 15.28 10.11 5.20
N CYS A 78 14.40 9.91 6.17
CA CYS A 78 14.76 9.38 7.49
C CYS A 78 15.33 7.95 7.39
N SER A 79 15.99 7.48 8.46
CA SER A 79 16.81 6.27 8.44
C SER A 79 16.04 4.99 8.09
N GLU A 80 14.74 4.95 8.38
CA GLU A 80 13.81 3.90 8.02
C GLU A 80 13.52 3.84 6.52
N PHE A 81 13.75 4.93 5.77
CA PHE A 81 13.47 5.04 4.33
C PHE A 81 14.68 5.48 3.51
N ASN A 82 15.85 5.66 4.12
CA ASN A 82 17.02 6.25 3.48
C ASN A 82 17.68 5.41 2.39
N THR A 83 17.18 4.22 2.07
CA THR A 83 17.65 3.44 0.90
C THR A 83 16.46 2.99 0.05
N LYS A 84 16.71 2.77 -1.24
CA LYS A 84 15.68 2.25 -2.17
C LYS A 84 15.03 0.98 -1.65
N ALA A 85 15.81 0.03 -1.16
CA ALA A 85 15.30 -1.22 -0.62
C ALA A 85 14.33 -1.00 0.55
N LYS A 86 14.68 -0.13 1.50
CA LYS A 86 13.84 0.16 2.67
C LYS A 86 12.53 0.85 2.29
N LEU A 87 12.61 1.90 1.47
CA LEU A 87 11.43 2.63 1.02
C LEU A 87 10.53 1.74 0.14
N THR A 88 11.09 0.95 -0.78
CA THR A 88 10.33 0.00 -1.58
C THR A 88 9.66 -1.07 -0.71
N LYS A 89 10.33 -1.59 0.31
CA LYS A 89 9.74 -2.57 1.22
C LYS A 89 8.48 -2.01 1.89
N TYR A 90 8.58 -0.81 2.45
CA TYR A 90 7.45 -0.11 3.09
C TYR A 90 6.31 0.14 2.10
N MET A 91 6.62 0.76 0.95
CA MET A 91 5.59 1.11 -0.04
C MET A 91 4.89 -0.13 -0.65
N ASN A 92 5.57 -1.28 -0.70
CA ASN A 92 5.01 -2.54 -1.23
C ASN A 92 4.06 -3.26 -0.25
N GLU A 93 3.81 -2.68 0.92
CA GLU A 93 2.68 -3.10 1.75
C GLU A 93 1.35 -2.82 1.05
N VAL A 94 1.28 -1.72 0.28
CA VAL A 94 0.05 -1.22 -0.35
C VAL A 94 0.14 -1.02 -1.86
N PHE A 95 1.33 -0.76 -2.43
CA PHE A 95 1.51 -0.47 -3.85
C PHE A 95 2.22 -1.58 -4.60
N THR A 96 1.92 -1.72 -5.89
CA THR A 96 2.72 -2.61 -6.77
C THR A 96 4.13 -2.07 -6.96
N LEU A 97 5.12 -2.94 -7.18
CA LEU A 97 6.52 -2.54 -7.42
C LEU A 97 6.66 -1.54 -8.58
N ASN A 98 5.92 -1.76 -9.67
CA ASN A 98 5.89 -0.85 -10.82
C ASN A 98 5.32 0.54 -10.46
N ALA A 99 4.31 0.59 -9.59
CA ALA A 99 3.77 1.86 -9.11
C ALA A 99 4.82 2.64 -8.30
N ILE A 100 5.56 1.94 -7.44
CA ILE A 100 6.62 2.51 -6.59
C ILE A 100 7.73 3.10 -7.46
N GLU A 101 8.20 2.35 -8.46
CA GLU A 101 9.23 2.81 -9.38
C GLU A 101 8.79 4.05 -10.17
N LYS A 102 7.58 4.03 -10.73
CA LYS A 102 6.99 5.19 -11.40
C LYS A 102 6.83 6.37 -10.47
N GLY A 103 6.45 6.15 -9.21
CA GLY A 103 6.37 7.15 -8.17
C GLY A 103 7.71 7.81 -7.89
N MET A 104 8.75 7.03 -7.58
CA MET A 104 10.11 7.55 -7.35
C MET A 104 10.59 8.41 -8.52
N LYS A 105 10.34 7.98 -9.77
CA LYS A 105 10.68 8.76 -10.96
C LYS A 105 9.86 10.04 -11.07
N LYS A 106 8.53 9.98 -10.89
CA LYS A 106 7.61 11.12 -10.98
C LYS A 106 7.97 12.22 -9.97
N TYR A 107 8.26 11.82 -8.73
CA TYR A 107 8.60 12.74 -7.64
C TYR A 107 10.11 13.03 -7.55
N LYS A 108 10.89 12.61 -8.55
CA LYS A 108 12.32 12.92 -8.69
C LYS A 108 13.12 12.53 -7.44
N VAL A 109 12.81 11.38 -6.86
CA VAL A 109 13.61 10.80 -5.78
C VAL A 109 14.97 10.41 -6.34
N ILE A 110 16.03 10.88 -5.70
CA ILE A 110 17.41 10.61 -6.09
C ILE A 110 18.14 9.82 -5.01
N GLU A 111 19.23 9.17 -5.38
CA GLU A 111 20.21 8.65 -4.44
C GLU A 111 21.44 9.58 -4.46
N TYR A 112 21.83 10.05 -3.29
CA TYR A 112 23.02 10.89 -3.13
C TYR A 112 23.79 10.41 -1.90
N LYS A 113 25.07 10.09 -2.09
CA LYS A 113 25.95 9.50 -1.05
C LYS A 113 25.33 8.25 -0.39
N GLY A 114 24.73 7.37 -1.21
CA GLY A 114 24.11 6.13 -0.75
C GLY A 114 22.80 6.30 0.04
N LYS A 115 22.24 7.51 0.08
CA LYS A 115 20.98 7.82 0.77
C LYS A 115 19.96 8.41 -0.18
N LEU A 116 18.70 8.02 -0.03
CA LEU A 116 17.60 8.61 -0.77
C LEU A 116 17.35 10.06 -0.33
N ALA A 117 17.04 10.90 -1.30
CA ALA A 117 16.64 12.28 -1.10
C ALA A 117 15.57 12.70 -2.12
N PHE A 118 14.79 13.71 -1.77
CA PHE A 118 13.80 14.33 -2.64
C PHE A 118 14.02 15.85 -2.64
N ALA A 119 13.62 16.51 -3.72
CA ALA A 119 13.69 17.97 -3.78
C ALA A 119 12.78 18.55 -2.68
N ALA A 120 13.32 19.45 -1.87
CA ALA A 120 12.53 20.14 -0.85
C ALA A 120 11.51 21.02 -1.58
N ASN A 121 10.27 20.56 -1.61
CA ASN A 121 9.13 21.30 -2.10
C ASN A 121 8.13 21.47 -0.94
N ASP A 122 7.37 22.55 -0.96
CA ASP A 122 6.19 22.71 -0.12
C ASP A 122 5.12 21.74 -0.63
N SER A 123 5.30 20.45 -0.35
CA SER A 123 4.33 19.42 -0.71
C SER A 123 3.05 19.69 0.09
N ALA A 124 2.08 20.27 -0.60
CA ALA A 124 0.77 20.62 -0.06
C ALA A 124 0.09 19.38 0.52
N ALA A 125 -0.27 19.47 1.80
CA ALA A 125 -1.19 18.52 2.40
C ALA A 125 -2.53 18.62 1.66
N SER A 126 -3.01 17.49 1.13
CA SER A 126 -4.36 17.37 0.63
C SER A 126 -5.32 17.29 1.82
N PHE A 127 -6.26 18.24 1.94
CA PHE A 127 -7.25 18.29 3.02
C PHE A 127 -8.47 17.38 2.77
N ILE A 128 -8.27 16.26 2.07
CA ILE A 128 -9.35 15.33 1.74
C ILE A 128 -9.54 14.31 2.88
N ASP A 129 -10.75 14.28 3.43
CA ASP A 129 -11.12 13.31 4.48
C ASP A 129 -11.48 11.95 3.88
N TRP A 130 -10.45 11.15 3.62
CA TRP A 130 -10.59 9.78 3.14
C TRP A 130 -11.36 8.85 4.09
N ASN A 131 -11.54 9.21 5.37
CA ASN A 131 -12.36 8.41 6.28
C ASN A 131 -13.86 8.49 5.93
N LYS A 132 -14.28 9.55 5.23
CA LYS A 132 -15.65 9.73 4.73
C LYS A 132 -15.82 9.27 3.28
N ALA A 133 -14.77 8.71 2.66
CA ALA A 133 -14.81 8.26 1.28
C ALA A 133 -15.80 7.11 1.11
N LYS A 134 -16.74 7.26 0.16
CA LYS A 134 -17.64 6.19 -0.27
C LYS A 134 -17.18 5.66 -1.62
N GLY A 135 -16.70 4.42 -1.64
CA GLY A 135 -16.27 3.72 -2.85
C GLY A 135 -17.43 3.03 -3.56
N LYS A 136 -17.46 3.12 -4.88
CA LYS A 136 -18.33 2.33 -5.76
C LYS A 136 -17.46 1.55 -6.74
N LEU A 137 -17.63 0.23 -6.83
CA LEU A 137 -17.00 -0.58 -7.86
C LEU A 137 -17.56 -0.18 -9.23
N ILE A 138 -16.68 0.20 -10.17
CA ILE A 138 -17.06 0.64 -11.52
C ILE A 138 -16.49 -0.25 -12.63
N TYR A 139 -15.49 -1.08 -12.32
CA TYR A 139 -14.99 -2.09 -13.25
C TYR A 139 -14.34 -3.25 -12.47
N GLN A 140 -14.51 -4.48 -12.95
CA GLN A 140 -13.92 -5.68 -12.37
C GLN A 140 -13.57 -6.71 -13.45
N ARG A 141 -12.39 -7.31 -13.29
CA ARG A 141 -11.97 -8.61 -13.84
C ARG A 141 -11.25 -9.39 -12.75
N THR A 142 -10.79 -10.61 -13.03
CA THR A 142 -10.24 -11.55 -12.03
C THR A 142 -9.13 -10.96 -11.15
N ASP A 143 -8.20 -10.23 -11.75
CA ASP A 143 -6.98 -9.69 -11.14
C ASP A 143 -6.99 -8.16 -11.02
N VAL A 144 -8.05 -7.48 -11.47
CA VAL A 144 -8.14 -6.01 -11.45
C VAL A 144 -9.52 -5.56 -11.03
N LYS A 145 -9.58 -4.59 -10.12
CA LYS A 145 -10.79 -3.89 -9.73
C LYS A 145 -10.55 -2.39 -9.75
N LEU A 146 -11.52 -1.63 -10.21
CA LEU A 146 -11.49 -0.17 -10.24
C LEU A 146 -12.66 0.37 -9.43
N TYR A 147 -12.34 1.21 -8.46
CA TYR A 147 -13.32 1.91 -7.63
C TYR A 147 -13.30 3.41 -7.93
N GLU A 148 -14.48 4.02 -7.94
CA GLU A 148 -14.65 5.47 -7.82
C GLU A 148 -15.02 5.81 -6.38
N PHE A 149 -14.18 6.59 -5.71
CA PHE A 149 -14.42 7.13 -4.38
C PHE A 149 -14.97 8.55 -4.48
N LYS A 150 -16.04 8.82 -3.73
CA LYS A 150 -16.60 10.15 -3.54
C LYS A 150 -16.24 10.62 -2.14
N MET A 151 -15.59 11.79 -2.01
CA MET A 151 -15.21 12.39 -0.74
C MET A 151 -15.78 13.80 -0.63
N PRO A 152 -16.38 14.17 0.50
CA PRO A 152 -16.75 15.56 0.76
C PRO A 152 -15.46 16.37 1.00
N GLU A 153 -15.30 17.48 0.28
CA GLU A 153 -14.28 18.47 0.57
C GLU A 153 -14.68 19.23 1.84
N VAL A 154 -13.79 19.27 2.83
CA VAL A 154 -14.08 19.77 4.19
C VAL A 154 -14.44 21.26 4.19
N THR A 155 -13.94 22.04 3.23
CA THR A 155 -14.01 23.51 3.24
C THR A 155 -15.03 24.12 2.30
N ALA A 156 -15.45 23.42 1.24
CA ALA A 156 -16.18 24.03 0.12
C ALA A 156 -17.52 23.35 -0.24
N ASN A 157 -18.01 22.37 0.53
CA ASN A 157 -19.20 21.56 0.19
C ASN A 157 -19.15 20.94 -1.22
N LYS A 158 -17.97 20.76 -1.79
CA LYS A 158 -17.76 20.09 -3.08
C LYS A 158 -17.53 18.61 -2.86
N ILE A 159 -17.99 17.78 -3.80
CA ILE A 159 -17.71 16.35 -3.81
C ILE A 159 -16.55 16.12 -4.77
N GLU A 160 -15.42 15.65 -4.24
CA GLU A 160 -14.30 15.19 -5.04
C GLU A 160 -14.48 13.72 -5.42
N LYS A 161 -14.11 13.37 -6.65
CA LYS A 161 -14.14 12.00 -7.15
C LYS A 161 -12.72 11.53 -7.48
N ARG A 162 -12.34 10.38 -6.94
CA ARG A 162 -11.04 9.75 -7.21
C ARG A 162 -11.23 8.32 -7.69
N LYS A 163 -10.46 7.93 -8.70
CA LYS A 163 -10.45 6.57 -9.24
C LYS A 163 -9.22 5.84 -8.73
N VAL A 164 -9.41 4.69 -8.10
CA VAL A 164 -8.32 3.87 -7.56
C VAL A 164 -8.40 2.48 -8.18
N THR A 165 -7.31 2.09 -8.85
CA THR A 165 -7.19 0.77 -9.47
C THR A 165 -6.40 -0.16 -8.57
N PHE A 166 -7.02 -1.29 -8.24
CA PHE A 166 -6.48 -2.37 -7.45
C PHE A 166 -6.11 -3.53 -8.36
N VAL A 167 -4.93 -4.11 -8.15
CA VAL A 167 -4.38 -5.22 -8.91
C VAL A 167 -3.99 -6.34 -7.94
N LYS A 168 -4.36 -7.57 -8.27
CA LYS A 168 -4.01 -8.76 -7.48
C LYS A 168 -2.65 -9.28 -7.90
N VAL A 169 -1.66 -9.25 -7.00
CA VAL A 169 -0.30 -9.74 -7.19
C VAL A 169 0.01 -10.77 -6.11
N LYS A 170 0.34 -12.01 -6.49
CA LYS A 170 0.64 -13.12 -5.55
C LYS A 170 -0.40 -13.22 -4.41
N ASN A 171 -1.69 -13.22 -4.79
CA ASN A 171 -2.85 -13.25 -3.88
C ASN A 171 -3.05 -12.03 -2.96
N ARG A 172 -2.31 -10.93 -3.14
CA ARG A 172 -2.52 -9.67 -2.42
C ARG A 172 -3.08 -8.61 -3.35
N TRP A 173 -4.08 -7.86 -2.90
CA TRP A 173 -4.57 -6.68 -3.62
C TRP A 173 -3.69 -5.48 -3.29
N LEU A 174 -3.18 -4.81 -4.32
CA LEU A 174 -2.29 -3.65 -4.25
C LEU A 174 -2.78 -2.55 -5.18
N ILE A 175 -2.39 -1.31 -4.93
CA ILE A 175 -2.73 -0.16 -5.78
C ILE A 175 -1.65 0.07 -6.85
N ASN A 176 -2.06 0.37 -8.07
CA ASN A 176 -1.15 0.49 -9.23
C ASN A 176 -0.55 1.90 -9.44
N GLN A 177 -0.86 2.86 -8.56
CA GLN A 177 -0.38 4.24 -8.63
C GLN A 177 -0.23 4.84 -7.22
N VAL A 178 0.93 5.43 -6.91
CA VAL A 178 1.28 5.88 -5.55
C VAL A 178 0.45 7.06 -5.05
N ASP A 179 -0.02 7.91 -5.95
CA ASP A 179 -0.77 9.14 -5.66
C ASP A 179 -2.26 9.03 -6.00
N ALA A 180 -2.75 7.80 -6.22
CA ALA A 180 -4.16 7.54 -6.53
C ALA A 180 -5.11 7.95 -5.38
N ALA A 181 -4.60 7.95 -4.15
CA ALA A 181 -5.33 8.27 -2.93
C ALA A 181 -4.86 9.56 -2.24
N MET A 182 -4.26 10.50 -3.00
CA MET A 182 -3.93 11.85 -2.49
C MET A 182 -5.18 12.71 -2.36
#